data_AF-A0A379VQS8-F1
#
_entry.id   AF-A0A379VQS8-F1
#
_cell.length_a   1.000
_cell.length_b   1.000
_cell.length_c   1.000
_cell.angle_alpha   90.00
_cell.angle_beta   90.00
_cell.angle_gamma   90.00
#
_symmetry.space_group_name_H-M   'P 1'
#
loop_
_entity.id
_entity.type
_entity.pdbx_description
1 polymer ?
#
loop_
_entity_poly.entity_id
_entity_poly.type
_entity_poly.pdbx_seq_one_letter_code
_entity_poly.pdbx_strand_id
1 'polypeptide(L)'
;MNSQEVLKELLANDPIARAEWEKDFKLKNDPRITAVGRFIRKTSLDELPQLFNVLKGDMSLVGPRPIVSDELERYCDDVDYYLMAKPGMTGLWQVSGRNDVDYDTRVLF
;
A
#
# COMPACT_ATOMS: atom_id res chain seq x y z
N MET A 1 3.15 21.94 6.91
CA MET A 1 4.15 21.37 5.99
C MET A 1 3.42 20.47 5.02
N ASN A 2 3.51 20.74 3.72
CA ASN A 2 2.82 19.93 2.69
C ASN A 2 3.68 18.68 2.37
N SER A 3 3.16 17.49 2.65
CA SER A 3 3.87 16.23 2.46
C SER A 3 4.26 15.95 1.00
N GLN A 4 3.50 16.46 0.03
CA GLN A 4 3.80 16.26 -1.39
C GLN A 4 4.98 17.14 -1.83
N GLU A 5 5.01 18.39 -1.39
CA GLU A 5 6.12 19.32 -1.67
C GLU A 5 7.44 18.82 -1.07
N VAL A 6 7.41 18.35 0.18
CA VAL A 6 8.60 17.78 0.86
C VAL A 6 9.16 16.57 0.11
N LEU A 7 8.28 15.66 -0.35
CA LEU A 7 8.73 14.52 -1.14
C LEU A 7 9.36 14.98 -2.46
N LYS A 8 8.70 15.89 -3.18
CA LYS A 8 9.19 16.40 -4.46
C LYS A 8 10.57 17.04 -4.33
N GLU A 9 10.77 17.85 -3.28
CA GLU A 9 12.05 18.50 -3.00
C GLU A 9 13.13 17.48 -2.62
N LEU A 10 12.80 16.48 -1.80
CA LEU A 10 13.74 15.42 -1.41
C LEU A 10 14.20 14.61 -2.63
N LEU A 11 13.26 14.15 -3.48
CA LEU A 11 13.59 13.35 -4.66
C LEU A 11 14.36 14.14 -5.73
N ALA A 12 14.21 15.46 -5.76
CA ALA A 12 14.99 16.33 -6.65
C ALA A 12 16.44 16.51 -6.18
N ASN A 13 16.67 16.50 -4.87
CA ASN A 13 17.97 16.85 -4.27
C ASN A 13 18.79 15.64 -3.78
N ASP A 14 18.16 14.46 -3.61
CA ASP A 14 18.82 13.24 -3.12
C ASP A 14 18.63 12.06 -4.12
N PRO A 15 19.65 11.77 -4.95
CA PRO A 15 19.62 10.66 -5.90
C PRO A 15 19.45 9.28 -5.26
N ILE A 16 19.91 9.10 -4.01
CA ILE A 16 19.78 7.82 -3.28
C ILE A 16 18.34 7.64 -2.82
N ALA A 17 17.74 8.68 -2.23
CA ALA A 17 16.33 8.67 -1.87
C ALA A 17 15.44 8.47 -3.11
N ARG A 18 15.80 9.06 -4.25
CA ARG A 18 15.10 8.83 -5.52
C ARG A 18 15.17 7.38 -5.97
N ALA A 19 16.35 6.77 -5.98
CA ALA A 19 16.50 5.37 -6.36
C ALA A 19 15.73 4.42 -5.42
N GLU A 20 15.73 4.70 -4.11
CA GLU A 20 14.95 3.94 -3.12
C GLU A 20 13.44 4.09 -3.38
N TRP A 21 12.98 5.31 -3.66
CA TRP A 21 11.59 5.59 -3.98
C TRP A 21 11.13 4.93 -5.28
N GLU A 22 11.93 5.00 -6.35
CA GLU A 22 11.60 4.37 -7.63
C GLU A 22 11.53 2.84 -7.53
N LYS A 23 12.31 2.25 -6.63
CA LYS A 23 12.32 0.81 -6.39
C LYS A 23 11.13 0.35 -5.53
N ASP A 24 10.96 0.96 -4.37
CA ASP A 24 10.10 0.42 -3.30
C ASP A 24 8.87 1.31 -3.02
N PHE A 25 8.75 2.48 -3.66
CA PHE A 25 7.76 3.53 -3.36
C PHE A 25 7.68 3.89 -1.88
N LYS A 26 8.80 3.70 -1.16
CA LYS A 26 8.92 3.88 0.28
C LYS A 26 10.34 4.26 0.63
N LEU A 27 10.49 5.27 1.46
CA LEU A 27 11.77 5.66 2.01
C LEU A 27 11.96 5.01 3.38
N LYS A 28 13.16 4.49 3.68
CA LYS A 28 13.46 3.96 5.02
C LYS A 28 13.44 5.07 6.08
N ASN A 29 14.02 6.21 5.75
CA ASN A 29 14.09 7.40 6.62
C ASN A 29 13.29 8.54 6.00
N ASP A 30 11.97 8.43 6.02
CA ASP A 30 11.09 9.43 5.41
C ASP A 30 10.94 10.67 6.33
N PRO A 31 11.41 11.86 5.91
CA PRO A 31 11.36 13.09 6.71
C PRO A 31 9.93 13.60 6.93
N ARG A 32 8.96 13.11 6.16
CA ARG A 32 7.53 13.46 6.32
C ARG A 32 6.90 12.79 7.54
N ILE A 33 7.57 11.80 8.12
CA ILE A 33 7.08 11.06 9.29
C ILE A 33 7.52 11.75 10.57
N THR A 34 6.56 12.35 11.28
CA THR A 34 6.79 12.96 12.60
C THR A 34 6.98 11.92 13.70
N ALA A 35 7.40 12.34 14.90
CA ALA A 35 7.50 11.44 16.05
C ALA A 35 6.14 10.78 16.40
N VAL A 36 5.05 11.55 16.31
CA VAL A 36 3.68 11.04 16.50
C VAL A 36 3.31 10.05 15.38
N GLY A 37 3.63 10.39 14.13
CA GLY A 37 3.39 9.49 12.99
C GLY A 37 4.17 8.17 13.09
N ARG A 38 5.40 8.21 13.63
CA ARG A 38 6.17 6.99 13.94
C ARG A 38 5.49 6.14 15.01
N PHE A 39 4.95 6.76 16.06
CA PHE A 39 4.22 6.03 17.09
C PHE A 39 2.97 5.34 16.52
N ILE A 40 2.13 6.07 15.78
CA ILE A 40 0.92 5.54 15.14
C ILE A 40 1.22 4.33 14.25
N ARG A 41 2.22 4.43 13.37
CA ARG A 41 2.65 3.33 12.50
C ARG A 41 3.21 2.15 13.28
N LYS A 42 3.99 2.41 14.33
CA LYS A 42 4.57 1.35 15.17
C LYS A 42 3.48 0.56 15.89
N THR A 43 2.38 1.21 16.27
CA THR A 43 1.25 0.59 16.94
C THR A 43 0.15 0.14 15.98
N SER A 44 0.34 0.31 14.66
CA SER A 44 -0.66 0.03 13.61
C SER A 44 -2.02 0.70 13.85
N LEU A 45 -2.04 1.84 14.56
CA LEU A 45 -3.28 2.55 14.86
C LEU A 45 -3.90 3.19 13.61
N ASP A 46 -3.11 3.38 12.56
CA ASP A 46 -3.55 3.83 11.24
C ASP A 46 -4.42 2.79 10.50
N GLU A 47 -4.41 1.53 10.93
CA GLU A 47 -5.23 0.45 10.34
C GLU A 47 -6.60 0.29 11.01
N LEU A 48 -6.81 0.88 12.20
CA LEU A 48 -8.10 0.79 12.92
C LEU A 48 -9.31 1.30 12.10
N PRO A 49 -9.21 2.37 11.31
CA PRO A 49 -10.31 2.78 10.44
C PRO A 49 -10.73 1.70 9.43
N GLN A 50 -9.79 0.90 8.92
CA GLN A 50 -10.10 -0.20 7.99
C GLN A 50 -10.85 -1.34 8.70
N LEU A 51 -10.52 -1.61 9.96
CA LEU A 51 -11.27 -2.59 10.77
C LEU A 51 -12.75 -2.18 10.91
N PHE A 52 -13.04 -0.89 11.01
CA PHE A 52 -14.42 -0.41 11.02
C PHE A 52 -15.14 -0.68 9.68
N ASN A 53 -14.44 -0.56 8.54
CA ASN A 53 -15.01 -0.91 7.23
C ASN A 53 -15.33 -2.41 7.13
N VAL A 54 -14.54 -3.27 7.79
CA VAL A 54 -14.85 -4.71 7.90
C VAL A 54 -16.15 -4.91 8.69
N LEU A 55 -16.30 -4.22 9.83
CA LEU A 55 -17.51 -4.32 10.65
C LEU A 55 -18.75 -3.78 9.93
N LYS A 56 -18.59 -2.75 9.10
CA LYS A 56 -19.65 -2.19 8.25
C LYS A 56 -19.99 -3.08 7.05
N GLY A 57 -19.09 -4.02 6.70
CA GLY A 57 -19.25 -4.93 5.57
C GLY A 57 -18.75 -4.40 4.24
N ASP A 58 -18.06 -3.25 4.21
CA ASP A 58 -17.44 -2.68 3.01
C ASP A 58 -16.12 -3.40 2.66
N MET A 59 -15.46 -3.99 3.66
CA MET A 59 -14.24 -4.80 3.54
C MET A 59 -14.39 -6.18 4.19
N SER A 60 -13.44 -7.07 3.95
CA SER A 60 -13.27 -8.36 4.64
C SER A 60 -11.98 -8.37 5.47
N LEU A 61 -11.87 -9.27 6.46
CA LEU A 61 -10.59 -9.55 7.11
C LEU A 61 -9.61 -10.18 6.12
N VAL A 62 -10.09 -11.15 5.33
CA VAL A 62 -9.32 -11.87 4.32
C VAL A 62 -9.94 -11.64 2.94
N GLY A 63 -9.15 -11.15 1.99
CA GLY A 63 -9.58 -10.83 0.62
C GLY A 63 -8.44 -10.25 -0.21
N PRO A 64 -8.69 -9.89 -1.48
CA PRO A 64 -7.69 -9.25 -2.33
C PRO A 64 -7.30 -7.87 -1.79
N ARG A 65 -6.06 -7.46 -2.03
CA ARG A 65 -5.55 -6.15 -1.59
C ARG A 65 -6.39 -5.04 -2.25
N PRO A 66 -6.82 -3.99 -1.51
CA PRO A 66 -7.42 -2.81 -2.13
C PRO A 66 -6.39 -2.10 -3.02
N ILE A 67 -6.70 -1.96 -4.30
CA ILE A 67 -5.89 -1.22 -5.29
C ILE A 67 -6.56 0.10 -5.69
N VAL A 68 -5.76 1.04 -6.21
CA VAL A 68 -6.29 2.27 -6.83
C VAL A 68 -6.76 2.00 -8.25
N SER A 69 -7.62 2.86 -8.79
CA SER A 69 -8.18 2.68 -10.14
C SER A 69 -7.10 2.54 -11.22
N ASP A 70 -6.01 3.29 -11.10
CA ASP A 70 -4.88 3.24 -12.05
C ASP A 70 -4.15 1.89 -12.04
N GLU A 71 -4.27 1.10 -10.96
CA GLU A 71 -3.72 -0.25 -10.87
C GLU A 71 -4.65 -1.31 -11.50
N LEU A 72 -5.94 -1.03 -11.69
CA LEU A 72 -6.90 -1.97 -12.30
C LEU A 72 -6.52 -2.32 -13.75
N GLU A 73 -5.90 -1.39 -14.49
CA GLU A 73 -5.46 -1.64 -15.87
C GLU A 73 -4.48 -2.83 -15.97
N ARG A 74 -3.77 -3.13 -14.88
CA ARG A 74 -2.79 -4.23 -14.83
C ARG A 74 -3.43 -5.59 -14.63
N TYR A 75 -4.69 -5.63 -14.18
CA TYR A 75 -5.44 -6.87 -13.98
C TYR A 75 -6.09 -7.37 -15.28
N CYS A 76 -6.03 -6.61 -16.38
CA CYS A 76 -6.50 -7.00 -17.72
C CYS A 76 -7.83 -7.79 -17.69
N ASP A 77 -7.81 -9.06 -18.08
CA ASP A 77 -8.98 -9.93 -18.16
C ASP A 77 -9.44 -10.48 -16.80
N ASP A 78 -8.61 -10.39 -15.76
CA ASP A 78 -8.89 -10.89 -14.40
C ASP A 78 -9.57 -9.86 -13.48
N VAL A 79 -9.81 -8.64 -13.99
CA VAL A 79 -10.48 -7.55 -13.25
C VAL A 79 -11.84 -7.99 -12.69
N ASP A 80 -12.62 -8.73 -13.49
CA ASP A 80 -13.95 -9.17 -13.07
C ASP A 80 -13.88 -10.10 -11.86
N TYR A 81 -12.90 -11.01 -11.84
CA TYR A 81 -12.68 -11.91 -10.70
C TYR A 81 -12.24 -11.14 -9.45
N TYR A 82 -11.37 -10.14 -9.61
CA TYR A 82 -10.97 -9.25 -8.52
C TYR A 82 -12.18 -8.50 -7.93
N LEU A 83 -13.05 -7.95 -8.77
CA LEU A 83 -14.21 -7.16 -8.36
C LEU A 83 -15.34 -7.98 -7.72
N MET A 84 -15.36 -9.31 -7.93
CA MET A 84 -16.33 -10.21 -7.28
C MET A 84 -16.06 -10.40 -5.78
N ALA A 85 -14.84 -10.15 -5.31
CA ALA A 85 -14.45 -10.32 -3.92
C ALA A 85 -14.42 -8.99 -3.17
N LYS A 86 -14.80 -9.01 -1.89
CA LYS A 86 -14.62 -7.84 -1.02
C LYS A 86 -13.14 -7.64 -0.74
N PRO A 87 -12.62 -6.41 -0.84
CA PRO A 87 -11.23 -6.12 -0.51
C PRO A 87 -10.89 -6.52 0.93
N GLY A 88 -9.72 -7.10 1.14
CA GLY A 88 -9.24 -7.65 2.40
C GLY A 88 -8.25 -6.73 3.12
N MET A 89 -8.30 -6.73 4.45
CA MET A 89 -7.20 -6.17 5.26
C MET A 89 -5.94 -7.04 5.17
N THR A 90 -6.10 -8.36 5.06
CA THR A 90 -5.05 -9.31 4.70
C THR A 90 -5.48 -10.20 3.52
N GLY A 91 -4.54 -10.90 2.88
CA GLY A 91 -4.81 -11.73 1.71
C GLY A 91 -3.65 -12.64 1.36
N LEU A 92 -3.84 -13.48 0.33
CA LEU A 92 -2.84 -14.43 -0.17
C LEU A 92 -1.50 -13.75 -0.44
N TRP A 93 -1.49 -12.60 -1.13
CA TRP A 93 -0.27 -11.84 -1.36
C TRP A 93 0.50 -11.45 -0.07
N GLN A 94 -0.20 -11.01 0.99
CA GLN A 94 0.44 -10.60 2.26
C GLN A 94 1.09 -11.77 3.01
N VAL A 95 0.65 -13.00 2.75
CA VAL A 95 1.20 -14.22 3.37
C VAL A 95 2.15 -15.01 2.46
N SER A 96 2.08 -14.82 1.13
CA SER A 96 2.81 -15.61 0.12
C SER A 96 4.20 -15.07 -0.26
N GLY A 97 4.65 -13.94 0.27
CA GLY A 97 6.01 -13.45 0.01
C GLY A 97 6.24 -11.93 0.17
N ARG A 98 5.19 -11.16 0.46
CA ARG A 98 5.27 -9.70 0.73
C ARG A 98 5.98 -8.93 -0.41
N ASN A 99 7.15 -8.36 -0.13
CA ASN A 99 7.90 -7.51 -1.07
C ASN A 99 8.76 -8.30 -2.07
N ASP A 100 8.98 -9.60 -1.85
CA ASP A 100 9.89 -10.41 -2.66
C ASP A 100 9.21 -11.07 -3.87
N VAL A 101 7.90 -10.86 -4.04
CA VAL A 101 7.14 -11.30 -5.22
C VAL A 101 6.98 -10.16 -6.21
N ASP A 102 7.29 -10.44 -7.48
CA ASP A 102 7.08 -9.52 -8.60
C ASP A 102 5.60 -9.14 -8.73
N TYR A 103 5.33 -7.98 -9.34
CA TYR A 103 3.99 -7.41 -9.39
C TYR A 103 3.01 -8.31 -10.16
N ASP A 104 3.46 -8.99 -11.21
CA ASP A 104 2.64 -9.90 -12.02
C ASP A 104 2.14 -11.09 -11.18
N THR A 105 2.98 -11.60 -10.28
CA THR A 105 2.60 -12.64 -9.31
C THR A 105 1.64 -12.10 -8.25
N ARG A 106 1.67 -10.79 -7.93
CA ARG A 106 0.72 -10.17 -6.99
C ARG A 106 -0.69 -10.06 -7.57
N VAL A 107 -0.79 -9.89 -8.90
CA VAL A 107 -2.07 -9.84 -9.62
C VAL A 107 -2.77 -11.19 -9.61
N LEU A 108 -2.00 -12.29 -9.54
CA LEU A 108 -2.50 -13.67 -9.50
C LEU A 108 -2.98 -14.14 -8.10
N PHE A 109 -2.78 -13.35 -7.04
CA PHE A 109 -3.15 -13.69 -5.65
C PHE A 109 -4.32 -12.86 -5.11
#